data_AF-A0A2K1NNK0-F1
#
_entry.id   AF-A0A2K1NNK0-F1
#
_cell.length_a   1.000
_cell.length_b   1.000
_cell.length_c   1.000
_cell.angle_alpha   90.00
_cell.angle_beta   90.00
_cell.angle_gamma   90.00
#
_symmetry.space_group_name_H-M   'P 1'
#
loop_
_entity.id
_entity.type
_entity.pdbx_description
1 polymer ?
#
loop_
_entity_poly.entity_id
_entity_poly.type
_entity_poly.pdbx_seq_one_letter_code
_entity_poly.pdbx_strand_id
1 'polypeptide(L)' 'MEINEEIFEGFFKKLEDDKEFPRSIIEKLRKLFESEEVISQKNILDIIKGGCEDVGED' A
#
# COMPACT_ATOMS: atom_id res chain seq x y z
N MET A 1 -0.41 8.75 -17.53
CA MET A 1 0.88 8.65 -16.83
C MET A 1 1.29 7.18 -16.82
N GLU A 2 1.63 6.62 -17.99
CA GLU A 2 1.75 5.17 -18.18
C GLU A 2 2.93 4.54 -17.40
N ILE A 3 4.00 5.31 -17.17
CA ILE A 3 5.18 4.83 -16.41
C ILE A 3 4.84 4.54 -14.94
N ASN A 4 3.84 5.21 -14.37
CA ASN A 4 3.48 5.01 -12.96
C ASN A 4 2.69 3.71 -12.74
N GLU A 5 1.80 3.35 -13.67
CA GLU A 5 0.92 2.17 -13.51
C GLU A 5 1.72 0.86 -13.49
N GLU A 6 2.67 0.66 -14.41
CA GLU A 6 3.49 -0.57 -14.44
C GLU A 6 4.40 -0.71 -13.21
N ILE A 7 4.94 0.40 -12.70
CA ILE A 7 5.80 0.40 -11.49
C ILE A 7 4.97 0.03 -10.26
N PHE A 8 3.76 0.59 -10.13
CA PHE A 8 2.89 0.27 -8.99
C PHE A 8 2.31 -1.14 -9.08
N GLU A 9 1.98 -1.63 -10.27
CA GLU A 9 1.52 -3.01 -10.44
C GLU A 9 2.58 -4.02 -9.99
N GLY A 10 3.85 -3.83 -10.40
CA GLY A 10 4.96 -4.68 -9.97
C GLY A 10 5.24 -4.59 -8.47
N PHE A 11 5.04 -3.41 -7.86
CA PHE A 11 5.13 -3.21 -6.41
C PHE A 11 4.03 -3.98 -5.67
N PHE A 12 2.77 -3.83 -6.09
CA PHE A 12 1.64 -4.52 -5.44
C PHE A 12 1.72 -6.02 -5.57
N LYS A 13 2.13 -6.52 -6.74
CA LYS A 13 2.30 -7.95 -6.97
C LYS A 13 3.31 -8.57 -6.01
N LYS A 14 4.41 -7.86 -5.70
CA LYS A 14 5.38 -8.33 -4.69
C LYS A 14 4.81 -8.33 -3.28
N LEU A 15 3.99 -7.34 -2.93
CA LEU A 15 3.33 -7.31 -1.62
C LEU A 15 2.26 -8.41 -1.50
N GLU A 16 1.53 -8.72 -2.58
CA GLU A 16 0.51 -9.78 -2.59
C GLU A 16 1.11 -11.19 -2.55
N ASP A 17 2.35 -11.36 -3.04
CA ASP A 17 3.10 -12.63 -2.95
C ASP A 17 3.59 -12.89 -1.51
N ASP A 18 3.79 -11.82 -0.74
CA ASP A 18 4.14 -11.89 0.67
C ASP A 18 2.89 -12.23 1.52
N LYS A 19 2.86 -13.44 2.08
CA LYS A 19 1.74 -13.93 2.89
C LYS A 19 1.66 -13.30 4.27
N GLU A 20 2.74 -12.73 4.77
CA GLU A 20 2.80 -12.06 6.07
C GLU A 20 2.37 -10.60 5.96
N PHE A 21 2.45 -10.03 4.75
CA PHE A 21 2.05 -8.65 4.52
C PHE A 21 0.53 -8.48 4.63
N PRO A 22 0.03 -7.50 5.41
CA PRO A 22 -1.40 -7.35 5.63
C PRO A 22 -2.10 -6.92 4.33
N ARG A 23 -3.07 -7.73 3.88
CA ARG A 23 -3.89 -7.41 2.70
C ARG A 23 -4.64 -6.07 2.84
N SER A 24 -5.04 -5.73 4.07
CA SER A 24 -5.68 -4.45 4.38
C SER A 24 -4.80 -3.24 4.05
N ILE A 25 -3.47 -3.38 4.17
CA ILE A 25 -2.50 -2.34 3.79
C ILE A 25 -2.37 -2.24 2.28
N ILE A 26 -2.32 -3.37 1.59
CA ILE A 26 -2.26 -3.44 0.12
C ILE A 26 -3.48 -2.72 -0.49
N GLU A 27 -4.68 -2.97 0.03
CA GLU A 27 -5.91 -2.32 -0.45
C GLU A 27 -5.92 -0.81 -0.19
N LYS A 28 -5.48 -0.37 1.00
CA LYS A 28 -5.37 1.07 1.32
C LYS A 28 -4.37 1.78 0.41
N LEU A 29 -3.22 1.14 0.16
CA LEU A 29 -2.22 1.66 -0.74
C LEU A 29 -2.78 1.75 -2.17
N ARG A 30 -3.42 0.70 -2.70
CA ARG A 30 -4.06 0.74 -4.04
C ARG A 30 -5.02 1.92 -4.18
N LYS A 31 -5.90 2.13 -3.19
CA LYS A 31 -6.83 3.28 -3.18
C LYS A 31 -6.13 4.64 -3.19
N LEU A 32 -4.98 4.76 -2.52
CA LEU A 32 -4.17 5.97 -2.55
C LEU A 32 -3.61 6.25 -3.95
N PHE A 33 -3.23 5.21 -4.70
CA PHE A 33 -2.73 5.36 -6.07
C PHE A 33 -3.83 5.55 -7.12
N GLU A 34 -5.02 5.00 -6.90
CA GLU A 34 -6.19 5.21 -7.75
C GLU A 34 -6.85 6.58 -7.51
N SER A 35 -6.62 7.20 -6.35
CA SER A 35 -7.13 8.53 -6.06
C SER A 35 -6.28 9.59 -6.77
N GLU A 36 -6.92 10.69 -7.21
CA GLU A 36 -6.21 11.91 -7.67
C GLU A 36 -5.49 12.66 -6.52
N GLU A 37 -5.41 12.05 -5.34
CA GLU A 37 -4.66 12.57 -4.21
C GLU A 37 -3.16 12.56 -4.50
N VAL A 38 -2.45 13.57 -3.96
CA VAL A 38 -1.01 13.63 -4.08
C VAL A 38 -0.38 12.50 -3.28
N ILE A 39 0.15 11.51 -3.99
CA ILE A 39 0.94 10.45 -3.39
C ILE A 39 2.19 11.07 -2.76
N SER A 40 2.28 11.01 -1.44
CA SER A 40 3.44 11.44 -0.68
C SER A 40 3.99 10.29 0.14
N GLN A 41 5.31 10.30 0.39
CA GLN A 41 5.95 9.32 1.28
C GLN A 41 5.30 9.30 2.67
N LYS A 42 4.81 10.45 3.14
CA LYS A 42 4.10 10.55 4.42
C LYS A 42 2.80 9.76 4.41
N ASN A 43 1.98 9.87 3.36
CA ASN A 43 0.70 9.16 3.25
C ASN A 43 0.92 7.64 3.16
N ILE A 44 1.92 7.21 2.40
CA ILE A 44 2.31 5.79 2.32
C ILE A 44 2.73 5.26 3.69
N LEU A 45 3.58 6.01 4.40
CA LEU A 45 4.06 5.61 5.73
C LEU A 45 2.93 5.52 6.76
N ASP A 46 1.99 6.46 6.72
CA ASP A 46 0.82 6.49 7.61
C ASP A 46 -0.06 5.25 7.42
N ILE A 47 -0.32 4.89 6.16
CA ILE A 47 -1.06 3.68 5.81
C ILE A 47 -0.34 2.44 6.36
N ILE A 48 0.96 2.29 6.11
CA ILE A 48 1.74 1.12 6.54
C ILE A 48 1.75 1.00 8.08
N LYS A 49 1.96 2.13 8.79
CA LYS A 49 1.94 2.14 10.26
C LYS A 49 0.57 1.72 10.81
N GLY A 50 -0.50 2.27 10.25
CA GLY A 50 -1.86 1.99 10.69
C GLY A 50 -2.33 0.54 10.48
N GLY A 51 -1.63 -0.30 9.71
CA GLY A 51 -1.91 -1.75 9.70
C GLY A 51 -0.86 -2.60 10.38
N CYS A 52 0.24 -2.01 10.86
CA CYS A 52 1.17 -2.68 11.76
C CYS A 52 0.70 -2.57 13.22
N GLU A 53 0.02 -1.47 13.57
CA GLU A 53 -0.62 -1.27 14.89
C GLU A 53 -1.81 -2.21 15.12
N ASP A 54 -2.53 -2.61 14.06
CA ASP A 54 -3.72 -3.50 14.13
C ASP A 54 -3.36 -4.97 14.46
N VAL A 55 -2.07 -5.34 14.40
CA VAL A 55 -1.55 -6.71 14.68
C VAL A 55 -0.96 -6.83 16.10
N GLY A 56 -1.00 -5.74 16.89
CA GLY A 56 -0.38 -5.66 18.22
C GLY A 56 -1.31 -5.89 19.42
N GLU A 57 -2.60 -6.15 19.21
CA GLU A 57 -3.55 -6.51 20.28
C GLU A 57 -3.94 -8.01 20.18
N ASP A 58 -3.03 -8.90 20.60
CA ASP A 58 -3.36 -10.24 21.12
C ASP A 58 -2.36 -10.66 22.23
#